data_AF-A0A2N3F702-F1
#
_entry.id   AF-A0A2N3F702-F1
#
_cell.length_a   1.000
_cell.length_b   1.000
_cell.length_c   1.000
_cell.angle_alpha   90.00
_cell.angle_beta   90.00
_cell.angle_gamma   90.00
#
_symmetry.space_group_name_H-M   'P 1'
#
loop_
_entity.id
_entity.type
_entity.pdbx_description
1 polymer ?
#
loop_
_entity_poly.entity_id
_entity_poly.type
_entity_poly.pdbx_seq_one_letter_code
_entity_poly.pdbx_strand_id
1 'polypeptide(L)'
;MMSFVRQQIEDEQGIALMVVIGVIALISVMAVGGFALASQSVHSTARLQTEEKSFQAASSGLDRVLATFSQANFQGQNSYQVSGTTPDGSYLVSVGRDPAVPYRFSIVCTGTAGTETARVRQDFYFLDLWSVNIGQGENPGSPPGTAGDFNGGPEIHGPFFVSGGNFNSNPDFFGGPLFASKDVSFGGGTGWYPEPAGTKYVIYAGGACSGQDASKVIVQHSCPDIELPWVAADYMASMLAKATSQSADNLRGDGNPAVANGEVATTGAVNTYTGTRYPGQLASQPYKVINGPLSITGSSASFGKVSGATNWDDFAFDTVNNTLYVEGIVYVKGDVTIGSGVANYKGSGIIVSEGDVNIDTGGTFQPVGGGSGANDLSAENSLAVIGTNVTLGRDSNFEGTVFCNQTFEIGKSSIFQGAVHANLITNPSPPKAELWMEEGMAAYKVPEGMPGTATDPRGSNFGGGVVIPGTWSRIQ
;
A
#
# COMPACT_ATOMS: atom_id res chain seq x y z
N MET A 1 43.11 69.27 53.74
CA MET A 1 42.93 68.00 53.00
C MET A 1 43.97 67.79 51.89
N MET A 2 44.46 68.83 51.20
CA MET A 2 45.52 68.69 50.19
C MET A 2 46.96 68.47 50.72
N SER A 3 47.25 68.71 52.01
CA SER A 3 48.61 68.47 52.56
C SER A 3 48.84 67.03 53.04
N PHE A 4 47.80 66.31 53.44
CA PHE A 4 47.90 64.90 53.90
C PHE A 4 48.22 63.96 52.73
N VAL A 5 47.71 64.26 51.53
CA VAL A 5 48.00 63.51 50.31
C VAL A 5 49.45 63.72 49.85
N ARG A 6 50.05 64.88 50.12
CA ARG A 6 51.43 65.17 49.71
C ARG A 6 52.47 64.46 50.59
N GLN A 7 52.17 64.29 51.88
CA GLN A 7 53.10 63.72 52.86
C GLN A 7 53.13 62.18 52.84
N GLN A 8 52.09 61.51 52.31
CA GLN A 8 52.13 60.06 52.06
C GLN A 8 52.81 59.66 50.75
N ILE A 9 53.14 60.61 49.86
CA ILE A 9 53.82 60.32 48.58
C ILE A 9 55.35 60.23 48.76
N GLU A 10 55.91 60.79 49.84
CA GLU A 10 57.36 60.77 50.11
C GLU A 10 57.83 59.57 50.94
N ASP A 11 56.93 58.83 51.59
CA ASP A 11 57.23 57.53 52.20
C ASP A 11 57.02 56.41 51.18
N GLU A 12 58.03 55.56 50.94
CA GLU A 12 57.95 54.39 50.05
C GLU A 12 56.75 53.46 50.37
N GLN A 13 56.19 53.55 51.58
CA GLN A 13 54.98 52.86 52.03
C GLN A 13 53.68 53.36 51.36
N GLY A 14 53.57 54.63 50.97
CA GLY A 14 52.36 55.17 50.33
C GLY A 14 52.23 54.83 48.84
N ILE A 15 53.36 54.69 48.14
CA ILE A 15 53.40 54.19 46.76
C ILE A 15 52.99 52.70 46.74
N ALA A 16 53.49 51.90 47.69
CA ALA A 16 53.09 50.50 47.82
C ALA A 16 51.57 50.33 48.05
N LEU A 17 50.96 51.19 48.89
CA LEU A 17 49.52 51.16 49.13
C LEU A 17 48.70 51.48 47.87
N MET A 18 49.10 52.52 47.11
CA MET A 18 48.42 52.89 45.86
C MET A 18 48.54 51.81 44.79
N VAL A 19 49.68 51.14 44.70
CA VAL A 19 49.88 49.99 43.80
C VAL A 19 49.00 48.81 44.22
N VAL A 20 48.93 48.48 45.51
CA VAL A 20 48.09 47.37 46.01
C VAL A 20 46.60 47.66 45.77
N ILE A 21 46.13 48.88 46.04
CA ILE A 21 44.74 49.28 45.76
C ILE A 21 44.45 49.22 44.25
N GLY A 22 45.39 49.70 43.41
CA GLY A 22 45.27 49.61 41.95
C GLY A 22 45.20 48.18 41.44
N VAL A 23 46.04 47.28 41.98
CA VAL A 23 46.05 45.85 41.62
C VAL A 23 44.79 45.15 42.10
N ILE A 24 44.31 45.41 43.32
CA ILE A 24 43.06 44.84 43.84
C ILE A 24 41.86 45.32 43.02
N ALA A 25 41.81 46.60 42.65
CA ALA A 25 40.76 47.14 41.79
C ALA A 25 40.78 46.50 40.40
N LEU A 26 41.97 46.34 39.80
CA LEU A 26 42.14 45.69 38.49
C LEU A 26 41.70 44.22 38.53
N ILE A 27 42.12 43.46 39.55
CA ILE A 27 41.71 42.06 39.75
C ILE A 27 40.20 41.97 39.96
N SER A 28 39.61 42.90 40.70
CA SER A 28 38.15 42.93 40.94
C SER A 28 37.38 43.19 39.64
N VAL A 29 37.83 44.14 38.82
CA VAL A 29 37.22 44.41 37.50
C VAL A 29 37.38 43.22 36.57
N MET A 30 38.55 42.57 36.54
CA MET A 30 38.74 41.33 35.76
C MET A 30 37.86 40.19 36.26
N ALA A 31 37.72 40.02 37.57
CA ALA A 31 36.91 38.95 38.16
C ALA A 31 35.41 39.16 37.86
N VAL A 32 34.90 40.39 38.00
CA VAL A 32 33.51 40.74 37.67
C VAL A 32 33.25 40.61 36.16
N GLY A 33 34.18 41.09 35.33
CA GLY A 33 34.11 40.94 33.87
C GLY A 33 34.13 39.47 33.43
N GLY A 34 35.01 38.67 34.02
CA GLY A 34 35.11 37.22 33.76
C GLY A 34 33.86 36.46 34.19
N PHE A 35 33.29 36.79 35.35
CA PHE A 35 32.04 36.18 35.82
C PHE A 35 30.85 36.53 34.91
N ALA A 36 30.76 37.77 34.44
CA ALA A 36 29.70 38.19 33.52
C ALA A 36 29.77 37.46 32.17
N LEU A 37 30.98 37.33 31.59
CA LEU A 37 31.20 36.58 30.35
C LEU A 37 30.91 35.07 30.51
N ALA A 38 31.36 34.48 31.62
CA ALA A 38 31.08 33.07 31.92
C ALA A 38 29.56 32.82 32.09
N SER A 39 28.86 33.71 32.77
CA SER A 39 27.41 33.62 32.96
C SER A 39 26.65 33.72 31.62
N GLN A 40 27.05 34.64 30.74
CA GLN A 40 26.49 34.73 29.39
C GLN A 40 26.73 33.46 28.57
N SER A 41 27.92 32.88 28.65
CA SER A 41 28.25 31.64 27.96
C SER A 41 27.47 30.42 28.49
N VAL A 42 27.21 30.35 29.80
CA VAL A 42 26.41 29.27 30.38
C VAL A 42 24.94 29.41 29.95
N HIS A 43 24.40 30.63 29.95
CA HIS A 43 23.03 30.87 29.47
C HIS A 43 22.86 30.55 27.99
N SER A 44 23.83 30.92 27.14
CA SER A 44 23.78 30.56 25.72
C SER A 44 23.88 29.05 25.50
N THR A 45 24.75 28.37 26.27
CA THR A 45 24.91 26.92 26.20
C THR A 45 23.64 26.19 26.65
N ALA A 46 23.04 26.63 27.77
CA ALA A 46 21.79 26.05 28.25
C ALA A 46 20.65 26.24 27.25
N ARG A 47 20.57 27.42 26.60
CA ARG A 47 19.57 27.68 25.55
C ARG A 47 19.77 26.78 24.34
N LEU A 48 21.01 26.65 23.86
CA LEU A 48 21.34 25.77 22.74
C LEU A 48 21.01 24.31 23.04
N GLN A 49 21.29 23.85 24.26
CA GLN A 49 20.92 22.50 24.69
C GLN A 49 19.41 22.29 24.71
N THR A 50 18.62 23.27 25.18
CA THR A 50 17.15 23.17 25.14
C THR A 50 16.59 23.26 23.72
N GLU A 51 17.23 24.03 22.83
CA GLU A 51 16.87 24.10 21.41
C GLU A 51 17.15 22.77 20.69
N GLU A 52 18.29 22.14 20.97
CA GLU A 52 18.64 20.84 20.40
C GLU A 52 17.70 19.74 20.90
N LYS A 53 17.36 19.75 22.19
CA LYS A 53 16.37 18.82 22.77
C LYS A 53 14.97 18.98 22.18
N SER A 54 14.51 20.22 21.98
CA SER A 54 13.20 20.46 21.37
C SER A 54 13.18 19.99 19.91
N PHE A 55 14.29 20.14 19.17
CA PHE A 55 14.44 19.59 17.82
C PHE A 55 14.47 18.05 17.81
N GLN A 56 15.20 17.42 18.73
CA GLN A 56 15.21 15.95 18.87
C GLN A 56 13.82 15.40 19.18
N ALA A 57 13.09 16.03 20.12
CA ALA A 57 11.71 15.68 20.42
C ALA A 57 10.80 15.83 19.20
N ALA A 58 10.97 16.88 18.39
CA ALA A 58 10.22 17.08 17.16
C ALA A 58 10.53 15.98 16.11
N SER A 59 11.82 15.69 15.86
CA SER A 59 12.23 14.69 14.87
C SER A 59 11.76 13.29 15.25
N SER A 60 11.98 12.87 16.49
CA SER A 60 11.54 11.54 16.95
C SER A 60 10.02 11.39 16.96
N GLY A 61 9.28 12.46 17.28
CA GLY A 61 7.82 12.47 17.17
C GLY A 61 7.35 12.31 15.72
N LEU A 62 8.01 12.99 14.78
CA LEU A 62 7.73 12.89 13.34
C LEU A 62 8.00 11.47 12.84
N ASP A 63 9.17 10.90 13.11
CA ASP A 63 9.57 9.56 12.65
C ASP A 63 8.62 8.49 13.18
N ARG A 64 8.21 8.61 14.45
CA ARG A 64 7.27 7.65 15.06
C ARG A 64 5.90 7.67 14.39
N VAL A 65 5.35 8.86 14.13
CA VAL A 65 4.03 8.97 13.48
C VAL A 65 4.10 8.59 12.00
N LEU A 66 5.20 8.89 11.32
CA LEU A 66 5.43 8.44 9.95
C LEU A 66 5.48 6.90 9.86
N ALA A 67 6.16 6.25 10.80
CA ALA A 67 6.26 4.78 10.87
C ALA A 67 4.92 4.09 11.20
N THR A 68 4.01 4.77 11.90
CA THR A 68 2.67 4.25 12.22
C THR A 68 1.56 4.94 11.43
N PHE A 69 1.90 5.58 10.30
CA PHE A 69 0.92 6.30 9.52
C PHE A 69 -0.15 5.35 8.98
N SER A 70 -1.41 5.73 9.14
CA SER A 70 -2.55 5.05 8.54
C SER A 70 -3.58 6.06 8.09
N GLN A 71 -4.13 5.86 6.88
CA GLN A 71 -5.22 6.70 6.39
C GLN A 71 -6.49 6.58 7.23
N ALA A 72 -6.68 5.49 7.96
CA ALA A 72 -7.84 5.29 8.84
C ALA A 72 -7.91 6.35 9.97
N ASN A 73 -6.75 6.90 10.37
CA ASN A 73 -6.66 7.92 11.42
C ASN A 73 -7.36 9.23 11.06
N PHE A 74 -7.60 9.48 9.77
CA PHE A 74 -8.32 10.68 9.35
C PHE A 74 -9.81 10.62 9.70
N GLN A 75 -10.43 9.44 9.81
CA GLN A 75 -11.86 9.27 10.18
C GLN A 75 -12.81 10.22 9.40
N GLY A 76 -12.55 10.46 8.11
CA GLY A 76 -13.31 11.37 7.26
C GLY A 76 -12.93 12.86 7.36
N GLN A 77 -11.93 13.22 8.17
CA GLN A 77 -11.37 14.57 8.27
C GLN A 77 -10.19 14.78 7.31
N ASN A 78 -9.80 16.04 7.09
CA ASN A 78 -8.66 16.40 6.25
C ASN A 78 -7.31 16.41 7.01
N SER A 79 -7.34 16.30 8.33
CA SER A 79 -6.16 16.26 9.19
C SER A 79 -6.43 15.52 10.49
N TYR A 80 -5.38 15.06 11.15
CA TYR A 80 -5.43 14.54 12.52
C TYR A 80 -4.18 14.95 13.31
N GLN A 81 -4.25 14.86 14.64
CA GLN A 81 -3.15 15.20 15.53
C GLN A 81 -2.81 14.06 16.48
N VAL A 82 -1.53 13.90 16.78
CA VAL A 82 -0.99 12.93 17.72
C VAL A 82 -0.02 13.64 18.65
N SER A 83 -0.17 13.48 19.96
CA SER A 83 0.77 14.01 20.94
C SER A 83 1.49 12.88 21.66
N GLY A 84 2.68 13.18 22.16
CA GLY A 84 3.47 12.23 22.94
C GLY A 84 4.67 12.88 23.61
N THR A 85 5.50 12.04 24.23
CA THR A 85 6.69 12.45 24.97
C THR A 85 7.88 11.59 24.62
N THR A 86 9.06 12.20 24.60
CA THR A 86 10.38 11.56 24.56
C THR A 86 11.14 11.89 25.86
N PRO A 87 12.28 11.26 26.14
CA PRO A 87 13.15 11.69 27.25
C PRO A 87 13.60 13.15 27.17
N ASP A 88 13.64 13.72 25.95
CA ASP A 88 14.15 15.07 25.68
C ASP A 88 13.07 16.16 25.71
N GLY A 89 11.78 15.79 25.62
CA GLY A 89 10.68 16.75 25.63
C GLY A 89 9.32 16.16 25.25
N SER A 90 8.35 17.02 25.00
CA SER A 90 7.04 16.63 24.45
C SER A 90 6.94 17.00 22.98
N TYR A 91 6.11 16.29 22.22
CA TYR A 91 5.84 16.61 20.82
C TYR A 91 4.34 16.60 20.51
N LEU A 92 3.97 17.41 19.52
CA LEU A 92 2.65 17.43 18.88
C LEU A 92 2.84 17.32 17.38
N VAL A 93 2.37 16.23 16.80
CA VAL A 93 2.38 15.96 15.37
C VAL A 93 1.00 16.29 14.80
N SER A 94 0.97 17.02 13.69
CA SER A 94 -0.21 17.25 12.87
C SER A 94 0.04 16.67 11.48
N VAL A 95 -0.87 15.82 11.01
CA VAL A 95 -0.82 15.25 9.67
C VAL A 95 -2.02 15.77 8.88
N GLY A 96 -1.80 16.27 7.67
CA GLY A 96 -2.83 16.81 6.79
C GLY A 96 -2.75 16.26 5.38
N ARG A 97 -3.90 16.19 4.70
CA ARG A 97 -3.99 15.91 3.26
C ARG A 97 -3.76 17.20 2.47
N ASP A 98 -3.03 17.11 1.38
CA ASP A 98 -2.93 18.23 0.45
C ASP A 98 -4.17 18.27 -0.47
N PRO A 99 -4.98 19.34 -0.45
CA PRO A 99 -6.15 19.45 -1.30
C PRO A 99 -5.81 19.72 -2.77
N ALA A 100 -4.60 20.20 -3.07
CA ALA A 100 -4.18 20.54 -4.43
C ALA A 100 -3.45 19.39 -5.14
N VAL A 101 -2.92 18.42 -4.39
CA VAL A 101 -2.13 17.30 -4.92
C VAL A 101 -2.64 15.99 -4.32
N PRO A 102 -3.47 15.22 -5.05
CA PRO A 102 -3.96 13.92 -4.59
C PRO A 102 -2.81 13.01 -4.18
N TYR A 103 -3.01 12.22 -3.11
CA TYR A 103 -2.03 11.27 -2.53
C TYR A 103 -0.82 11.91 -1.84
N ARG A 104 -0.70 13.25 -1.81
CA ARG A 104 0.31 13.96 -1.00
C ARG A 104 -0.22 14.27 0.40
N PHE A 105 0.61 13.98 1.39
CA PHE A 105 0.37 14.27 2.79
C PHE A 105 1.47 15.18 3.33
N SER A 106 1.13 15.98 4.32
CA SER A 106 2.08 16.82 5.05
C SER A 106 2.05 16.45 6.52
N ILE A 107 3.21 16.12 7.09
CA ILE A 107 3.39 15.90 8.52
C ILE A 107 4.21 17.06 9.09
N VAL A 108 3.67 17.70 10.12
CA VAL A 108 4.32 18.80 10.85
C VAL A 108 4.40 18.40 12.31
N CYS A 109 5.60 18.31 12.85
CA CYS A 109 5.83 18.04 14.27
C CYS A 109 6.37 19.29 14.97
N THR A 110 5.75 19.64 16.11
CA THR A 110 6.25 20.65 17.04
C THR A 110 6.79 19.95 18.28
N GLY A 111 8.10 20.02 18.51
CA GLY A 111 8.74 19.54 19.75
C GLY A 111 8.93 20.68 20.74
N THR A 112 8.83 20.40 22.03
CA THR A 112 8.95 21.38 23.12
C THR A 112 9.86 20.82 24.22
N ALA A 113 10.89 21.57 24.60
CA ALA A 113 11.79 21.25 25.70
C ALA A 113 12.08 22.52 26.52
N GLY A 114 11.60 22.55 27.77
CA GLY A 114 11.63 23.76 28.60
C GLY A 114 10.77 24.87 27.99
N THR A 115 11.38 26.02 27.70
CA THR A 115 10.71 27.16 27.04
C THR A 115 10.92 27.19 25.52
N GLU A 116 11.78 26.34 24.99
CA GLU A 116 12.12 26.32 23.57
C GLU A 116 11.19 25.38 22.80
N THR A 117 10.82 25.80 21.59
CA THR A 117 10.04 24.98 20.66
C THR A 117 10.77 24.86 19.32
N ALA A 118 10.66 23.70 18.69
CA ALA A 118 11.20 23.46 17.36
C ALA A 118 10.12 22.83 16.49
N ARG A 119 10.11 23.19 15.20
CA ARG A 119 9.19 22.64 14.22
C ARG A 119 9.91 21.97 13.07
N VAL A 120 9.42 20.80 12.69
CA VAL A 120 9.92 20.01 11.57
C VAL A 120 8.73 19.66 10.69
N ARG A 121 8.90 19.80 9.38
CA ARG A 121 7.91 19.41 8.39
C ARG A 121 8.52 18.44 7.39
N GLN A 122 7.74 17.43 7.05
CA GLN A 122 8.01 16.56 5.93
C GLN A 122 6.73 16.40 5.12
N ASP A 123 6.84 16.50 3.80
CA ASP A 123 5.76 16.05 2.92
C ASP A 123 6.07 14.61 2.52
N PHE A 124 5.06 13.76 2.37
CA PHE A 124 5.21 12.36 2.02
C PHE A 124 4.03 11.91 1.16
N TYR A 125 4.22 10.85 0.39
CA TYR A 125 3.12 10.19 -0.31
C TYR A 125 2.77 8.90 0.42
N PHE A 126 1.50 8.55 0.43
CA PHE A 126 1.08 7.23 0.90
C PHE A 126 0.24 6.58 -0.18
N LEU A 127 0.66 5.40 -0.58
CA LEU A 127 -0.02 4.58 -1.57
C LEU A 127 -0.37 3.25 -0.91
N ASP A 128 -1.67 2.94 -0.81
CA ASP A 128 -2.06 1.56 -0.54
C ASP A 128 -1.83 0.76 -1.83
N LEU A 129 -1.06 -0.33 -1.75
CA LEU A 129 -0.75 -1.15 -2.92
C LEU A 129 -2.03 -1.55 -3.66
N TRP A 130 -3.06 -1.94 -2.92
CA TRP A 130 -4.33 -2.39 -3.50
C TRP A 130 -5.25 -1.24 -3.96
N SER A 131 -4.86 0.02 -3.76
CA SER A 131 -5.57 1.19 -4.33
C SER A 131 -5.06 1.61 -5.70
N VAL A 132 -4.07 0.88 -6.25
CA VAL A 132 -3.39 1.21 -7.51
C VAL A 132 -3.19 -0.06 -8.33
N ASN A 133 -3.39 0.05 -9.65
CA ASN A 133 -3.06 -1.01 -10.59
C ASN A 133 -1.56 -0.92 -10.88
N ILE A 134 -0.82 -2.02 -10.73
CA ILE A 134 0.66 -2.04 -10.75
C ILE A 134 1.15 -2.99 -11.83
N GLY A 135 1.84 -2.45 -12.83
CA GLY A 135 2.71 -3.20 -13.74
C GLY A 135 4.16 -2.91 -13.40
N GLN A 136 4.84 -3.78 -12.64
CA GLN A 136 6.15 -3.41 -12.07
C GLN A 136 7.32 -3.52 -13.05
N GLY A 137 7.26 -4.33 -14.10
CA GLY A 137 8.36 -4.49 -15.08
C GLY A 137 9.62 -5.21 -14.59
N GLU A 138 9.81 -5.36 -13.29
CA GLU A 138 10.96 -6.02 -12.67
C GLU A 138 10.54 -7.08 -11.65
N ASN A 139 10.29 -8.30 -12.13
CA ASN A 139 10.27 -9.49 -11.28
C ASN A 139 11.72 -10.02 -11.11
N PRO A 140 12.20 -10.33 -9.88
CA PRO A 140 13.50 -10.95 -9.65
C PRO A 140 13.73 -12.28 -10.40
N GLY A 141 12.67 -12.92 -10.91
CA GLY A 141 12.73 -14.10 -11.79
C GLY A 141 12.74 -13.81 -13.30
N SER A 142 12.54 -12.56 -13.74
CA SER A 142 12.51 -12.18 -15.15
C SER A 142 13.93 -11.91 -15.68
N PRO A 143 14.27 -12.32 -16.93
CA PRO A 143 15.54 -11.97 -17.55
C PRO A 143 15.73 -10.44 -17.63
N PRO A 144 16.92 -9.90 -17.29
CA PRO A 144 17.18 -8.46 -17.42
C PRO A 144 16.92 -7.98 -18.86
N GLY A 145 16.09 -6.94 -19.01
CA GLY A 145 15.89 -6.26 -20.30
C GLY A 145 14.62 -6.63 -21.10
N THR A 146 13.64 -7.31 -20.50
CA THR A 146 12.29 -7.41 -21.09
C THR A 146 11.50 -6.12 -20.83
N ALA A 147 11.90 -5.06 -21.54
CA ALA A 147 11.35 -3.72 -21.41
C ALA A 147 9.88 -3.69 -21.85
N GLY A 148 8.98 -3.62 -20.88
CA GLY A 148 7.56 -3.43 -21.10
C GLY A 148 6.80 -3.77 -19.82
N ASP A 149 6.65 -2.80 -18.94
CA ASP A 149 5.78 -2.88 -17.76
C ASP A 149 4.30 -2.92 -18.17
N PHE A 150 4.06 -2.42 -19.38
CA PHE A 150 2.77 -2.37 -20.02
C PHE A 150 2.88 -2.49 -21.55
N ASN A 151 1.96 -3.22 -22.17
CA ASN A 151 1.90 -3.35 -23.63
C ASN A 151 0.46 -3.45 -24.14
N GLY A 152 0.04 -2.56 -25.03
CA GLY A 152 -1.33 -2.54 -25.56
C GLY A 152 -2.01 -1.19 -25.34
N GLY A 153 -3.20 -1.00 -25.92
CA GLY A 153 -3.90 0.30 -25.87
C GLY A 153 -5.22 0.28 -25.09
N PRO A 154 -5.31 -0.31 -23.88
CA PRO A 154 -6.55 -0.33 -23.13
C PRO A 154 -6.91 1.07 -22.61
N GLU A 155 -8.15 1.19 -22.14
CA GLU A 155 -8.60 2.29 -21.31
C GLU A 155 -8.26 1.99 -19.85
N ILE A 156 -7.60 2.92 -19.17
CA ILE A 156 -7.16 2.78 -17.79
C ILE A 156 -7.92 3.80 -16.96
N HIS A 157 -8.77 3.33 -16.06
CA HIS A 157 -9.57 4.16 -15.17
C HIS A 157 -9.04 4.05 -13.74
N GLY A 158 -8.62 5.18 -13.19
CA GLY A 158 -8.05 5.31 -11.84
C GLY A 158 -6.51 5.30 -11.78
N PRO A 159 -5.95 5.18 -10.57
CA PRO A 159 -4.51 5.20 -10.36
C PRO A 159 -3.79 4.02 -11.00
N PHE A 160 -2.68 4.31 -11.68
CA PHE A 160 -1.84 3.30 -12.35
C PHE A 160 -0.36 3.52 -12.04
N PHE A 161 0.38 2.47 -11.72
CA PHE A 161 1.82 2.48 -11.52
C PHE A 161 2.52 1.62 -12.56
N VAL A 162 3.60 2.16 -13.11
CA VAL A 162 4.62 1.44 -13.85
C VAL A 162 6.00 1.75 -13.31
N SER A 163 6.95 0.82 -13.36
CA SER A 163 8.34 1.19 -13.07
C SER A 163 8.89 2.10 -14.16
N GLY A 164 8.53 1.90 -15.41
CA GLY A 164 8.86 2.73 -16.55
C GLY A 164 8.18 2.21 -17.82
N GLY A 165 8.46 2.82 -18.96
CA GLY A 165 8.04 2.21 -20.23
C GLY A 165 7.56 3.17 -21.29
N ASN A 166 6.98 2.59 -22.34
CA ASN A 166 6.66 3.29 -23.56
C ASN A 166 5.23 3.00 -24.01
N PHE A 167 4.35 3.98 -23.83
CA PHE A 167 2.93 3.95 -24.18
C PHE A 167 2.68 4.38 -25.63
N ASN A 168 3.35 3.72 -26.59
CA ASN A 168 3.19 3.99 -28.02
C ASN A 168 1.91 3.39 -28.64
N SER A 169 1.25 2.52 -27.89
CA SER A 169 0.00 1.86 -28.24
C SER A 169 -1.25 2.72 -28.03
N ASN A 170 -1.08 4.00 -27.64
CA ASN A 170 -2.13 4.98 -27.46
C ASN A 170 -3.24 4.54 -26.48
N PRO A 171 -2.89 4.22 -25.21
CA PRO A 171 -3.89 3.99 -24.17
C PRO A 171 -4.65 5.29 -23.86
N ASP A 172 -5.80 5.15 -23.21
CA ASP A 172 -6.56 6.29 -22.68
C ASP A 172 -6.55 6.24 -21.15
N PHE A 173 -6.19 7.35 -20.51
CA PHE A 173 -6.14 7.44 -19.05
C PHE A 173 -7.29 8.28 -18.50
N PHE A 174 -8.03 7.74 -17.54
CA PHE A 174 -9.18 8.37 -16.88
C PHE A 174 -8.98 8.44 -15.37
N GLY A 175 -9.33 9.56 -14.74
CA GLY A 175 -9.31 9.72 -13.27
C GLY A 175 -7.91 9.89 -12.64
N GLY A 176 -6.96 9.03 -13.00
CA GLY A 176 -5.56 9.09 -12.58
C GLY A 176 -5.30 9.00 -11.07
N PRO A 177 -4.06 9.27 -10.62
CA PRO A 177 -2.88 9.68 -11.39
C PRO A 177 -2.11 8.50 -12.02
N LEU A 178 -1.13 8.81 -12.88
CA LEU A 178 -0.12 7.85 -13.33
C LEU A 178 1.17 8.01 -12.50
N PHE A 179 1.71 6.91 -12.00
CA PHE A 179 3.00 6.81 -11.34
C PHE A 179 3.98 6.07 -12.25
N ALA A 180 5.15 6.65 -12.50
CA ALA A 180 6.22 6.08 -13.30
C ALA A 180 7.55 6.22 -12.54
N SER A 181 8.12 5.15 -11.99
CA SER A 181 9.32 5.27 -11.13
C SER A 181 10.61 5.67 -11.89
N LYS A 182 10.66 5.40 -13.20
CA LYS A 182 11.79 5.62 -14.12
C LYS A 182 11.30 6.45 -15.31
N ASP A 183 11.99 6.34 -16.43
CA ASP A 183 11.66 7.05 -17.67
C ASP A 183 10.35 6.53 -18.26
N VAL A 184 9.51 7.46 -18.72
CA VAL A 184 8.24 7.17 -19.41
C VAL A 184 8.10 7.99 -20.68
N SER A 185 7.63 7.34 -21.75
CA SER A 185 7.32 8.00 -23.02
C SER A 185 5.92 7.66 -23.52
N PHE A 186 5.26 8.62 -24.17
CA PHE A 186 3.90 8.48 -24.70
C PHE A 186 3.85 8.68 -26.22
N GLY A 187 3.03 7.89 -26.89
CA GLY A 187 2.67 8.10 -28.29
C GLY A 187 1.68 9.26 -28.46
N GLY A 188 1.69 9.88 -29.64
CA GLY A 188 0.86 11.06 -29.94
C GLY A 188 -0.67 10.83 -29.93
N GLY A 189 -1.14 9.58 -29.84
CA GLY A 189 -2.56 9.24 -29.73
C GLY A 189 -3.03 8.93 -28.31
N THR A 190 -2.19 9.09 -27.29
CA THR A 190 -2.57 8.84 -25.89
C THR A 190 -3.65 9.81 -25.42
N GLY A 191 -4.77 9.29 -24.90
CA GLY A 191 -5.87 10.07 -24.35
C GLY A 191 -5.66 10.43 -22.87
N TRP A 192 -6.11 11.62 -22.48
CA TRP A 192 -5.98 12.15 -21.11
C TRP A 192 -7.31 12.74 -20.65
N TYR A 193 -7.94 12.08 -19.69
CA TYR A 193 -9.28 12.37 -19.18
C TYR A 193 -9.24 12.54 -17.66
N PRO A 194 -8.77 13.69 -17.15
CA PRO A 194 -8.64 13.90 -15.73
C PRO A 194 -10.00 14.05 -15.05
N GLU A 195 -10.05 13.61 -13.79
CA GLU A 195 -11.21 13.81 -12.92
C GLU A 195 -10.81 14.66 -11.71
N PRO A 196 -11.52 15.79 -11.43
CA PRO A 196 -12.67 16.32 -12.16
C PRO A 196 -12.34 16.84 -13.57
N ALA A 197 -13.32 16.75 -14.48
CA ALA A 197 -13.18 17.24 -15.85
C ALA A 197 -12.79 18.74 -15.88
N GLY A 198 -11.90 19.10 -16.81
CA GLY A 198 -11.38 20.47 -16.95
C GLY A 198 -10.13 20.77 -16.11
N THR A 199 -9.65 19.81 -15.31
CA THR A 199 -8.33 19.86 -14.68
C THR A 199 -7.26 19.26 -15.62
N LYS A 200 -6.02 19.16 -15.14
CA LYS A 200 -4.94 18.47 -15.87
C LYS A 200 -4.69 17.11 -15.24
N TYR A 201 -4.40 16.12 -16.08
CA TYR A 201 -4.01 14.79 -15.62
C TYR A 201 -2.63 14.84 -14.96
N VAL A 202 -2.46 14.17 -13.82
CA VAL A 202 -1.22 14.21 -13.05
C VAL A 202 -0.39 12.97 -13.33
N ILE A 203 0.88 13.19 -13.69
CA ILE A 203 1.90 12.14 -13.80
C ILE A 203 2.96 12.40 -12.74
N TYR A 204 3.23 11.41 -11.91
CA TYR A 204 4.43 11.37 -11.08
C TYR A 204 5.50 10.57 -11.81
N ALA A 205 6.60 11.22 -12.20
CA ALA A 205 7.72 10.57 -12.89
C ALA A 205 8.97 10.59 -11.99
N GLY A 206 9.65 9.47 -11.82
CA GLY A 206 10.98 9.42 -11.16
C GLY A 206 12.10 9.70 -12.15
N GLY A 207 11.91 9.37 -13.43
CA GLY A 207 12.81 9.69 -14.54
C GLY A 207 12.30 10.80 -15.47
N ALA A 208 12.76 10.76 -16.71
CA ALA A 208 12.31 11.63 -17.79
C ALA A 208 10.88 11.27 -18.23
N CYS A 209 10.07 12.30 -18.54
CA CYS A 209 8.72 12.14 -19.09
C CYS A 209 8.64 12.85 -20.45
N SER A 210 8.32 12.11 -21.51
CA SER A 210 8.29 12.64 -22.88
C SER A 210 7.06 12.19 -23.69
N GLY A 211 6.68 12.99 -24.71
CA GLY A 211 5.55 12.66 -25.59
C GLY A 211 4.16 12.98 -25.04
N GLN A 212 4.05 13.41 -23.77
CA GLN A 212 2.80 13.86 -23.17
C GLN A 212 2.32 15.20 -23.75
N ASP A 213 0.99 15.37 -23.82
CA ASP A 213 0.37 16.65 -24.16
C ASP A 213 0.46 17.61 -22.96
N ALA A 214 1.43 18.53 -22.98
CA ALA A 214 1.66 19.50 -21.90
C ALA A 214 0.47 20.44 -21.63
N SER A 215 -0.49 20.55 -22.58
CA SER A 215 -1.73 21.31 -22.35
C SER A 215 -2.72 20.56 -21.45
N LYS A 216 -2.66 19.22 -21.44
CA LYS A 216 -3.58 18.33 -20.69
C LYS A 216 -2.96 17.70 -19.46
N VAL A 217 -1.63 17.69 -19.35
CA VAL A 217 -0.89 16.95 -18.33
C VAL A 217 -0.04 17.89 -17.45
N ILE A 218 0.10 17.56 -16.17
CA ILE A 218 1.12 18.09 -15.25
C ILE A 218 2.03 16.94 -14.85
N VAL A 219 3.34 17.15 -15.00
CA VAL A 219 4.36 16.20 -14.56
C VAL A 219 4.98 16.67 -13.26
N GLN A 220 5.04 15.79 -12.26
CA GLN A 220 5.74 16.00 -11.00
C GLN A 220 6.90 15.00 -10.90
N HIS A 221 8.11 15.50 -10.70
CA HIS A 221 9.30 14.64 -10.63
C HIS A 221 9.53 14.08 -9.22
N SER A 222 8.61 13.23 -8.75
CA SER A 222 8.64 12.71 -7.38
C SER A 222 7.98 11.33 -7.24
N CYS A 223 8.12 10.46 -8.24
CA CYS A 223 7.60 9.09 -8.12
C CYS A 223 8.54 8.22 -7.29
N PRO A 224 8.04 7.46 -6.30
CA PRO A 224 8.81 6.41 -5.66
C PRO A 224 9.04 5.23 -6.60
N ASP A 225 9.97 4.37 -6.20
CA ASP A 225 9.97 2.99 -6.64
C ASP A 225 9.06 2.16 -5.71
N ILE A 226 8.35 1.20 -6.27
CA ILE A 226 7.46 0.29 -5.54
C ILE A 226 7.94 -1.13 -5.80
N GLU A 227 8.31 -1.82 -4.73
CA GLU A 227 8.62 -3.25 -4.79
C GLU A 227 7.36 -4.06 -4.47
N LEU A 228 6.87 -4.86 -5.41
CA LEU A 228 5.77 -5.77 -5.13
C LEU A 228 6.23 -6.91 -4.22
N PRO A 229 5.35 -7.36 -3.32
CA PRO A 229 5.59 -8.49 -2.44
C PRO A 229 5.43 -9.82 -3.21
N TRP A 230 6.32 -10.08 -4.17
CA TRP A 230 6.27 -11.21 -5.11
C TRP A 230 5.92 -12.54 -4.47
N VAL A 231 5.15 -13.36 -5.18
CA VAL A 231 4.72 -14.68 -4.71
C VAL A 231 5.90 -15.65 -4.80
N ALA A 232 6.56 -15.88 -3.68
CA ALA A 232 7.68 -16.80 -3.55
C ALA A 232 7.27 -18.14 -2.92
N ALA A 233 8.22 -19.08 -2.83
CA ALA A 233 7.96 -20.43 -2.35
C ALA A 233 7.45 -20.46 -0.89
N ASP A 234 7.88 -19.52 -0.04
CA ASP A 234 7.43 -19.37 1.34
C ASP A 234 5.97 -18.90 1.44
N TYR A 235 5.56 -17.96 0.58
CA TYR A 235 4.16 -17.55 0.43
C TYR A 235 3.30 -18.75 0.01
N MET A 236 3.73 -19.48 -1.04
CA MET A 236 3.00 -20.64 -1.56
C MET A 236 2.87 -21.75 -0.51
N ALA A 237 3.94 -22.06 0.23
CA ALA A 237 3.91 -23.03 1.32
C ALA A 237 2.94 -22.62 2.44
N SER A 238 2.90 -21.32 2.77
CA SER A 238 2.00 -20.80 3.80
C SER A 238 0.53 -20.83 3.35
N MET A 239 0.26 -20.55 2.07
CA MET A 239 -1.08 -20.68 1.49
C MET A 239 -1.58 -22.12 1.46
N LEU A 240 -0.72 -23.06 1.11
CA LEU A 240 -1.04 -24.49 1.20
C LEU A 240 -1.37 -24.90 2.64
N ALA A 241 -0.60 -24.44 3.63
CA ALA A 241 -0.86 -24.72 5.04
C ALA A 241 -2.19 -24.13 5.52
N LYS A 242 -2.49 -22.87 5.17
CA LYS A 242 -3.78 -22.23 5.49
C LYS A 242 -4.96 -22.94 4.81
N ALA A 243 -4.87 -23.24 3.51
CA ALA A 243 -5.91 -23.97 2.79
C ALA A 243 -6.17 -25.36 3.40
N THR A 244 -5.12 -26.05 3.82
CA THR A 244 -5.22 -27.35 4.51
C THR A 244 -5.94 -27.19 5.86
N SER A 245 -5.60 -26.17 6.64
CA SER A 245 -6.23 -25.89 7.93
C SER A 245 -7.72 -25.52 7.79
N GLN A 246 -8.05 -24.62 6.87
CA GLN A 246 -9.42 -24.19 6.59
C GLN A 246 -10.26 -25.31 5.96
N SER A 247 -9.62 -26.28 5.29
CA SER A 247 -10.34 -27.47 4.83
C SER A 247 -10.69 -28.44 5.96
N ALA A 248 -10.02 -28.35 7.11
CA ALA A 248 -10.14 -29.34 8.18
C ALA A 248 -11.20 -28.99 9.22
N ASP A 249 -11.50 -27.70 9.40
CA ASP A 249 -12.49 -27.24 10.39
C ASP A 249 -13.93 -27.51 9.94
N ASN A 250 -14.18 -27.54 8.63
CA ASN A 250 -15.50 -27.76 8.02
C ASN A 250 -16.55 -26.77 8.60
N LEU A 251 -16.08 -25.60 9.01
CA LEU A 251 -16.91 -24.50 9.48
C LEU A 251 -17.04 -23.55 8.29
N ARG A 252 -18.28 -23.19 7.96
CA ARG A 252 -18.64 -22.31 6.84
C ARG A 252 -18.25 -20.84 7.08
N GLY A 253 -17.12 -20.59 7.75
CA GLY A 253 -16.72 -19.27 8.27
C GLY A 253 -17.66 -18.65 9.33
N ASP A 254 -18.88 -19.15 9.48
CA ASP A 254 -19.95 -18.59 10.33
C ASP A 254 -19.92 -19.10 11.78
N GLY A 255 -18.99 -19.99 12.11
CA GLY A 255 -18.82 -20.55 13.44
C GLY A 255 -20.00 -21.38 13.93
N ASN A 256 -20.92 -21.80 13.06
CA ASN A 256 -22.09 -22.59 13.43
C ASN A 256 -21.82 -24.10 13.26
N PRO A 257 -21.52 -24.84 14.35
CA PRO A 257 -21.23 -26.26 14.31
C PRO A 257 -22.50 -27.12 14.20
N ALA A 258 -23.61 -26.62 13.64
CA ALA A 258 -24.86 -27.38 13.52
C ALA A 258 -25.18 -27.84 12.08
N VAL A 259 -24.46 -27.36 11.06
CA VAL A 259 -24.77 -27.64 9.65
C VAL A 259 -23.79 -28.64 9.07
N ALA A 260 -24.30 -29.76 8.57
CA ALA A 260 -23.47 -30.83 8.04
C ALA A 260 -23.04 -30.56 6.59
N ASN A 261 -21.75 -30.33 6.35
CA ASN A 261 -21.17 -30.04 5.03
C ASN A 261 -20.97 -31.28 4.15
N GLY A 262 -20.71 -31.08 2.87
CA GLY A 262 -20.47 -32.17 1.91
C GLY A 262 -19.04 -32.74 2.02
N GLU A 263 -18.87 -34.05 2.18
CA GLU A 263 -17.54 -34.70 2.06
C GLU A 263 -17.15 -34.88 0.60
N VAL A 264 -15.93 -34.46 0.25
CA VAL A 264 -15.26 -34.92 -0.96
C VAL A 264 -14.77 -36.37 -0.76
N ALA A 265 -15.18 -37.31 -1.61
CA ALA A 265 -14.75 -38.71 -1.54
C ALA A 265 -13.30 -38.93 -1.95
N THR A 266 -12.74 -38.04 -2.79
CA THR A 266 -11.39 -38.17 -3.34
C THR A 266 -10.64 -36.84 -3.28
N THR A 267 -9.46 -36.81 -2.67
CA THR A 267 -8.61 -35.60 -2.56
C THR A 267 -8.45 -34.90 -3.90
N GLY A 268 -8.71 -33.60 -3.94
CA GLY A 268 -8.50 -32.77 -5.14
C GLY A 268 -9.46 -33.06 -6.30
N ALA A 269 -10.47 -33.91 -6.12
CA ALA A 269 -11.50 -34.14 -7.11
C ALA A 269 -12.79 -33.42 -6.69
N VAL A 270 -12.91 -32.14 -7.08
CA VAL A 270 -14.07 -31.28 -6.79
C VAL A 270 -15.41 -31.87 -7.23
N ASN A 271 -15.41 -32.85 -8.13
CA ASN A 271 -16.59 -33.57 -8.60
C ASN A 271 -16.99 -34.79 -7.74
N THR A 272 -16.32 -35.05 -6.61
CA THR A 272 -16.55 -36.24 -5.77
C THR A 272 -17.24 -35.93 -4.43
N TYR A 273 -17.91 -34.78 -4.29
CA TYR A 273 -18.76 -34.52 -3.11
C TYR A 273 -19.85 -35.61 -3.01
N THR A 274 -19.73 -36.52 -2.04
CA THR A 274 -20.56 -37.75 -1.98
C THR A 274 -21.11 -38.07 -0.59
N GLY A 275 -20.77 -37.30 0.46
CA GLY A 275 -21.22 -37.57 1.83
C GLY A 275 -21.73 -36.33 2.56
N THR A 276 -22.58 -36.51 3.57
CA THR A 276 -22.95 -35.47 4.55
C THR A 276 -22.08 -35.65 5.80
N ARG A 277 -21.37 -34.61 6.23
CA ARG A 277 -20.35 -34.61 7.29
C ARG A 277 -20.81 -33.73 8.43
N TYR A 278 -20.90 -34.26 9.65
CA TYR A 278 -21.35 -33.47 10.79
C TYR A 278 -20.23 -32.55 11.32
N PRO A 279 -20.56 -31.38 11.88
CA PRO A 279 -19.55 -30.48 12.42
C PRO A 279 -18.71 -31.11 13.54
N GLY A 280 -17.41 -30.81 13.55
CA GLY A 280 -16.44 -31.40 14.49
C GLY A 280 -15.83 -32.73 14.03
N GLN A 281 -16.21 -33.26 12.86
CA GLN A 281 -15.49 -34.35 12.21
C GLN A 281 -14.41 -33.79 11.29
N LEU A 282 -13.14 -34.08 11.60
CA LEU A 282 -12.00 -33.73 10.75
C LEU A 282 -12.18 -34.33 9.35
N ALA A 283 -11.90 -33.52 8.34
CA ALA A 283 -11.92 -34.00 6.98
C ALA A 283 -10.89 -35.12 6.76
N SER A 284 -11.29 -36.19 6.07
CA SER A 284 -10.34 -37.25 5.67
C SER A 284 -9.25 -36.73 4.72
N GLN A 285 -9.56 -35.66 3.98
CA GLN A 285 -8.70 -35.02 2.97
C GLN A 285 -9.06 -33.53 2.85
N PRO A 286 -8.08 -32.64 2.61
CA PRO A 286 -8.33 -31.21 2.46
C PRO A 286 -9.01 -30.91 1.11
N TYR A 287 -10.26 -30.46 1.12
CA TYR A 287 -11.03 -30.23 -0.11
C TYR A 287 -10.69 -28.92 -0.83
N LYS A 288 -10.16 -27.91 -0.13
CA LYS A 288 -9.62 -26.67 -0.74
C LYS A 288 -8.19 -26.85 -1.27
N VAL A 289 -7.64 -28.06 -1.24
CA VAL A 289 -6.32 -28.38 -1.82
C VAL A 289 -6.51 -29.30 -3.01
N ILE A 290 -6.34 -28.76 -4.22
CA ILE A 290 -6.51 -29.47 -5.48
C ILE A 290 -5.15 -29.96 -5.97
N ASN A 291 -4.97 -31.29 -6.01
CA ASN A 291 -3.73 -31.91 -6.48
C ASN A 291 -3.77 -32.11 -8.01
N GLY A 292 -3.69 -30.99 -8.76
CA GLY A 292 -3.71 -30.97 -10.22
C GLY A 292 -4.43 -29.73 -10.76
N PRO A 293 -4.68 -29.67 -12.08
CA PRO A 293 -5.44 -28.58 -12.68
C PRO A 293 -6.89 -28.54 -12.21
N LEU A 294 -7.43 -27.33 -12.04
CA LEU A 294 -8.83 -27.07 -11.71
C LEU A 294 -9.54 -26.44 -12.92
N SER A 295 -10.65 -27.03 -13.37
CA SER A 295 -11.47 -26.46 -14.44
C SER A 295 -12.94 -26.40 -14.02
N ILE A 296 -13.50 -25.18 -13.98
CA ILE A 296 -14.89 -24.92 -13.63
C ILE A 296 -15.54 -24.21 -14.82
N THR A 297 -16.60 -24.81 -15.35
CA THR A 297 -17.38 -24.29 -16.49
C THR A 297 -18.86 -24.53 -16.21
N GLY A 298 -19.76 -23.96 -17.02
CA GLY A 298 -21.20 -24.27 -16.96
C GLY A 298 -21.53 -25.75 -17.24
N SER A 299 -20.58 -26.52 -17.76
CA SER A 299 -20.73 -27.97 -17.93
C SER A 299 -20.23 -28.79 -16.72
N SER A 300 -19.48 -28.17 -15.81
CA SER A 300 -19.02 -28.81 -14.58
C SER A 300 -20.23 -29.20 -13.74
N ALA A 301 -20.19 -30.35 -13.06
CA ALA A 301 -21.27 -30.71 -12.15
C ALA A 301 -21.28 -29.76 -10.93
N SER A 302 -22.47 -29.48 -10.39
CA SER A 302 -22.57 -28.77 -9.11
C SER A 302 -21.83 -29.52 -8.01
N PHE A 303 -21.16 -28.81 -7.12
CA PHE A 303 -20.42 -29.39 -6.00
C PHE A 303 -20.45 -28.48 -4.78
N GLY A 304 -20.14 -29.01 -3.58
CA GLY A 304 -20.17 -28.23 -2.34
C GLY A 304 -21.58 -27.80 -1.90
N LYS A 305 -22.63 -28.47 -2.38
CA LYS A 305 -24.00 -28.22 -1.92
C LYS A 305 -24.24 -28.91 -0.58
N VAL A 306 -24.69 -28.15 0.42
CA VAL A 306 -25.05 -28.67 1.73
C VAL A 306 -26.42 -29.37 1.64
N SER A 307 -26.50 -30.62 2.12
CA SER A 307 -27.74 -31.41 2.06
C SER A 307 -28.86 -30.76 2.88
N GLY A 308 -30.04 -30.56 2.27
CA GLY A 308 -31.21 -30.00 2.94
C GLY A 308 -31.15 -28.48 3.24
N ALA A 309 -30.11 -27.78 2.77
CA ALA A 309 -29.98 -26.33 2.95
C ALA A 309 -30.08 -25.57 1.63
N THR A 310 -30.46 -24.29 1.70
CA THR A 310 -30.30 -23.31 0.61
C THR A 310 -28.86 -22.77 0.51
N ASN A 311 -27.97 -23.31 1.34
CA ASN A 311 -26.63 -22.80 1.56
C ASN A 311 -25.59 -23.67 0.85
N TRP A 312 -24.50 -23.03 0.44
CA TRP A 312 -23.35 -23.64 -0.20
C TRP A 312 -22.16 -23.59 0.76
N ASP A 313 -21.23 -24.54 0.57
CA ASP A 313 -19.97 -24.58 1.29
C ASP A 313 -19.07 -23.40 0.91
N ASP A 314 -18.00 -23.20 1.67
CA ASP A 314 -17.00 -22.15 1.45
C ASP A 314 -16.16 -22.34 0.17
N PHE A 315 -16.13 -23.52 -0.44
CA PHE A 315 -15.67 -23.73 -1.81
C PHE A 315 -16.64 -24.64 -2.58
N ALA A 316 -17.46 -24.04 -3.42
CA ALA A 316 -18.58 -24.72 -4.05
C ALA A 316 -18.92 -24.14 -5.44
N PHE A 317 -19.61 -24.91 -6.28
CA PHE A 317 -20.12 -24.41 -7.55
C PHE A 317 -21.58 -24.82 -7.76
N ASP A 318 -22.40 -23.83 -8.06
CA ASP A 318 -23.82 -23.96 -8.34
C ASP A 318 -24.09 -23.79 -9.83
N THR A 319 -24.37 -24.88 -10.53
CA THR A 319 -24.69 -24.87 -11.96
C THR A 319 -26.08 -24.34 -12.26
N VAL A 320 -26.97 -24.27 -11.27
CA VAL A 320 -28.32 -23.73 -11.47
C VAL A 320 -28.25 -22.21 -11.54
N ASN A 321 -27.44 -21.60 -10.69
CA ASN A 321 -27.25 -20.15 -10.62
C ASN A 321 -25.93 -19.67 -11.24
N ASN A 322 -25.14 -20.58 -11.84
CA ASN A 322 -23.81 -20.31 -12.41
C ASN A 322 -22.89 -19.54 -11.43
N THR A 323 -22.93 -19.91 -10.15
CA THR A 323 -22.28 -19.19 -9.06
C THR A 323 -21.16 -20.01 -8.42
N LEU A 324 -19.96 -19.45 -8.37
CA LEU A 324 -18.80 -20.01 -7.66
C LEU A 324 -18.72 -19.42 -6.24
N TYR A 325 -18.75 -20.27 -5.22
CA TYR A 325 -18.59 -19.85 -3.83
C TYR A 325 -17.12 -20.03 -3.45
N VAL A 326 -16.48 -18.98 -2.95
CA VAL A 326 -15.11 -19.00 -2.45
C VAL A 326 -15.00 -18.14 -1.20
N GLU A 327 -14.75 -18.77 -0.06
CA GLU A 327 -14.40 -18.13 1.20
C GLU A 327 -13.09 -18.73 1.73
N GLY A 328 -12.19 -17.87 2.19
CA GLY A 328 -10.85 -18.29 2.59
C GLY A 328 -9.96 -18.66 1.40
N ILE A 329 -9.12 -19.68 1.53
CA ILE A 329 -8.05 -19.98 0.55
C ILE A 329 -8.29 -21.33 -0.11
N VAL A 330 -8.34 -21.32 -1.44
CA VAL A 330 -8.31 -22.50 -2.31
C VAL A 330 -6.93 -22.58 -2.97
N TYR A 331 -6.24 -23.70 -2.77
CA TYR A 331 -4.90 -23.93 -3.28
C TYR A 331 -4.92 -25.00 -4.39
N VAL A 332 -4.37 -24.67 -5.55
CA VAL A 332 -4.37 -25.52 -6.75
C VAL A 332 -2.94 -25.80 -7.20
N LYS A 333 -2.56 -27.08 -7.23
CA LYS A 333 -1.27 -27.57 -7.71
C LYS A 333 -1.27 -27.82 -9.21
N GLY A 334 -1.50 -26.76 -9.98
CA GLY A 334 -1.63 -26.80 -11.43
C GLY A 334 -2.45 -25.62 -11.92
N ASP A 335 -2.78 -25.63 -13.21
CA ASP A 335 -3.49 -24.51 -13.82
C ASP A 335 -4.94 -24.41 -13.34
N VAL A 336 -5.47 -23.19 -13.34
CA VAL A 336 -6.88 -22.90 -13.04
C VAL A 336 -7.56 -22.38 -14.30
N THR A 337 -8.73 -22.92 -14.62
CA THR A 337 -9.59 -22.40 -15.68
C THR A 337 -10.99 -22.15 -15.13
N ILE A 338 -11.42 -20.88 -15.15
CA ILE A 338 -12.80 -20.47 -14.92
C ILE A 338 -13.38 -20.13 -16.28
N GLY A 339 -14.13 -21.07 -16.85
CA GLY A 339 -14.58 -21.00 -18.23
C GLY A 339 -16.04 -20.59 -18.39
N SER A 340 -16.49 -20.60 -19.64
CA SER A 340 -17.86 -20.25 -20.03
C SER A 340 -18.93 -20.92 -19.16
N GLY A 341 -19.97 -20.15 -18.84
CA GLY A 341 -21.09 -20.60 -17.99
C GLY A 341 -20.84 -20.47 -16.49
N VAL A 342 -19.68 -19.96 -16.05
CA VAL A 342 -19.53 -19.38 -14.71
C VAL A 342 -19.84 -17.89 -14.83
N ALA A 343 -20.83 -17.39 -14.08
CA ALA A 343 -21.35 -16.03 -14.24
C ALA A 343 -21.13 -15.14 -13.01
N ASN A 344 -21.13 -15.73 -11.82
CA ASN A 344 -21.00 -14.97 -10.58
C ASN A 344 -20.09 -15.70 -9.59
N TYR A 345 -19.62 -14.98 -8.60
CA TYR A 345 -19.03 -15.57 -7.40
C TYR A 345 -19.62 -14.98 -6.12
N LYS A 346 -19.49 -15.71 -5.01
CA LYS A 346 -19.90 -15.25 -3.70
C LYS A 346 -18.83 -15.59 -2.66
N GLY A 347 -18.63 -14.67 -1.72
CA GLY A 347 -17.69 -14.82 -0.61
C GLY A 347 -16.44 -13.97 -0.79
N SER A 348 -15.61 -13.99 0.26
CA SER A 348 -14.33 -13.29 0.32
C SER A 348 -13.22 -14.34 0.38
N GLY A 349 -12.59 -14.61 -0.76
CA GLY A 349 -11.67 -15.73 -0.88
C GLY A 349 -10.62 -15.59 -1.98
N ILE A 350 -9.59 -16.42 -1.88
CA ILE A 350 -8.43 -16.43 -2.77
C ILE A 350 -8.32 -17.79 -3.44
N ILE A 351 -8.17 -17.80 -4.77
CA ILE A 351 -7.70 -18.97 -5.51
C ILE A 351 -6.21 -18.78 -5.81
N VAL A 352 -5.37 -19.63 -5.22
CA VAL A 352 -3.91 -19.63 -5.40
C VAL A 352 -3.51 -20.81 -6.27
N SER A 353 -2.89 -20.51 -7.41
CA SER A 353 -2.45 -21.48 -8.42
C SER A 353 -0.92 -21.58 -8.45
N GLU A 354 -0.38 -22.80 -8.43
CA GLU A 354 1.02 -23.06 -8.78
C GLU A 354 1.30 -22.88 -10.29
N GLY A 355 0.25 -22.89 -11.11
CA GLY A 355 0.31 -22.74 -12.57
C GLY A 355 -0.22 -21.40 -13.06
N ASP A 356 -0.74 -21.42 -14.29
CA ASP A 356 -1.42 -20.27 -14.89
C ASP A 356 -2.90 -20.24 -14.50
N VAL A 357 -3.52 -19.06 -14.59
CA VAL A 357 -4.96 -18.91 -14.38
C VAL A 357 -5.62 -18.29 -15.61
N ASN A 358 -6.62 -18.97 -16.16
CA ASN A 358 -7.41 -18.50 -17.28
C ASN A 358 -8.86 -18.24 -16.84
N ILE A 359 -9.32 -17.01 -16.99
CA ILE A 359 -10.70 -16.58 -16.71
C ILE A 359 -11.33 -16.27 -18.07
N ASP A 360 -11.97 -17.25 -18.69
CA ASP A 360 -12.55 -17.17 -20.04
C ASP A 360 -14.03 -17.54 -19.98
N THR A 361 -14.81 -16.67 -19.34
CA THR A 361 -16.24 -16.88 -19.11
C THR A 361 -17.09 -16.51 -20.33
N GLY A 362 -16.53 -15.76 -21.28
CA GLY A 362 -17.25 -15.26 -22.47
C GLY A 362 -18.41 -14.34 -22.10
N GLY A 363 -18.36 -13.74 -20.91
CA GLY A 363 -19.39 -12.89 -20.33
C GLY A 363 -18.94 -12.34 -18.99
N THR A 364 -19.90 -11.99 -18.14
CA THR A 364 -19.62 -11.41 -16.83
C THR A 364 -19.24 -12.47 -15.79
N PHE A 365 -18.25 -12.16 -14.95
CA PHE A 365 -17.85 -12.90 -13.77
C PHE A 365 -17.59 -11.93 -12.61
N GLN A 366 -18.59 -11.75 -11.76
CA GLN A 366 -18.61 -10.68 -10.74
C GLN A 366 -19.27 -11.14 -9.43
N PRO A 367 -19.22 -10.35 -8.34
CA PRO A 367 -19.94 -10.66 -7.11
C PRO A 367 -21.44 -10.92 -7.34
N VAL A 368 -22.03 -11.87 -6.62
CA VAL A 368 -23.49 -12.07 -6.61
C VAL A 368 -24.18 -10.79 -6.14
N GLY A 369 -25.07 -10.27 -6.98
CA GLY A 369 -25.78 -9.02 -6.72
C GLY A 369 -25.04 -7.77 -7.18
N GLY A 370 -23.82 -7.91 -7.71
CA GLY A 370 -23.10 -6.85 -8.39
C GLY A 370 -23.85 -6.35 -9.63
N GLY A 371 -23.76 -5.06 -9.88
CA GLY A 371 -24.32 -4.39 -11.04
C GLY A 371 -23.40 -4.49 -12.26
N SER A 372 -23.62 -3.63 -13.24
CA SER A 372 -22.68 -3.40 -14.34
C SER A 372 -21.75 -2.21 -14.07
N GLY A 373 -21.76 -1.68 -12.85
CA GLY A 373 -20.92 -0.56 -12.44
C GLY A 373 -19.58 -1.07 -11.93
N ALA A 374 -18.59 -0.19 -11.85
CA ALA A 374 -17.54 -0.38 -10.85
C ALA A 374 -18.17 -0.13 -9.47
N ASN A 375 -17.71 -0.82 -8.43
CA ASN A 375 -18.07 -0.62 -7.01
C ASN A 375 -18.80 -1.75 -6.28
N ASP A 376 -18.68 -3.01 -6.71
CA ASP A 376 -19.33 -4.13 -6.04
C ASP A 376 -18.40 -4.94 -5.12
N LEU A 377 -17.09 -4.63 -5.11
CA LEU A 377 -16.13 -5.26 -4.20
C LEU A 377 -16.27 -4.79 -2.76
N SER A 378 -16.34 -5.75 -1.84
CA SER A 378 -16.42 -5.52 -0.40
C SER A 378 -15.62 -6.56 0.37
N ALA A 379 -15.39 -6.31 1.66
CA ALA A 379 -14.71 -7.27 2.53
C ALA A 379 -15.41 -8.65 2.60
N GLU A 380 -16.72 -8.70 2.29
CA GLU A 380 -17.54 -9.91 2.31
C GLU A 380 -17.70 -10.57 0.94
N ASN A 381 -17.55 -9.80 -0.14
CA ASN A 381 -17.65 -10.29 -1.52
C ASN A 381 -16.49 -9.73 -2.35
N SER A 382 -15.41 -10.49 -2.40
CA SER A 382 -14.23 -10.17 -3.18
C SER A 382 -13.51 -11.47 -3.51
N LEU A 383 -13.34 -11.74 -4.81
CA LEU A 383 -12.55 -12.88 -5.25
C LEU A 383 -11.18 -12.40 -5.68
N ALA A 384 -10.16 -13.03 -5.12
CA ALA A 384 -8.79 -12.84 -5.55
C ALA A 384 -8.26 -14.06 -6.30
N VAL A 385 -7.45 -13.81 -7.31
CA VAL A 385 -6.79 -14.84 -8.10
C VAL A 385 -5.29 -14.60 -8.11
N ILE A 386 -4.53 -15.64 -7.76
CA ILE A 386 -3.07 -15.61 -7.71
C ILE A 386 -2.52 -16.72 -8.59
N GLY A 387 -1.59 -16.39 -9.49
CA GLY A 387 -0.95 -17.37 -10.38
C GLY A 387 0.37 -16.90 -10.97
N THR A 388 0.96 -17.74 -11.83
CA THR A 388 2.17 -17.38 -12.58
C THR A 388 1.85 -16.35 -13.65
N ASN A 389 1.00 -16.72 -14.61
CA ASN A 389 0.30 -15.80 -15.50
C ASN A 389 -1.19 -15.82 -15.20
N VAL A 390 -1.87 -14.71 -15.47
CA VAL A 390 -3.32 -14.61 -15.39
C VAL A 390 -3.83 -14.05 -16.71
N THR A 391 -4.76 -14.75 -17.34
CA THR A 391 -5.38 -14.34 -18.60
C THR A 391 -6.87 -14.11 -18.37
N LEU A 392 -7.34 -12.91 -18.66
CA LEU A 392 -8.76 -12.64 -18.87
C LEU A 392 -9.06 -12.90 -20.35
N GLY A 393 -9.84 -13.95 -20.61
CA GLY A 393 -10.25 -14.37 -21.93
C GLY A 393 -11.03 -13.30 -22.67
N ARG A 394 -11.20 -13.51 -23.98
CA ARG A 394 -11.88 -12.55 -24.87
C ARG A 394 -13.32 -12.32 -24.42
N ASP A 395 -13.79 -11.09 -24.58
CA ASP A 395 -15.19 -10.70 -24.31
C ASP A 395 -15.65 -11.13 -22.90
N SER A 396 -14.70 -11.20 -21.95
CA SER A 396 -14.95 -11.60 -20.56
C SER A 396 -14.83 -10.38 -19.66
N ASN A 397 -15.74 -10.26 -18.70
CA ASN A 397 -15.69 -9.20 -17.69
C ASN A 397 -15.40 -9.84 -16.34
N PHE A 398 -14.35 -9.42 -15.66
CA PHE A 398 -14.01 -9.92 -14.33
C PHE A 398 -13.90 -8.78 -13.35
N GLU A 399 -14.71 -8.85 -12.29
CA GLU A 399 -14.60 -7.95 -11.14
C GLU A 399 -13.96 -8.68 -9.97
N GLY A 400 -12.78 -8.25 -9.52
CA GLY A 400 -12.03 -8.93 -8.48
C GLY A 400 -10.61 -8.38 -8.31
N THR A 401 -9.76 -9.16 -7.67
CA THR A 401 -8.34 -8.81 -7.55
C THR A 401 -7.44 -9.86 -8.17
N VAL A 402 -6.35 -9.39 -8.79
CA VAL A 402 -5.38 -10.25 -9.48
C VAL A 402 -3.99 -9.97 -8.95
N PHE A 403 -3.26 -11.02 -8.60
CA PHE A 403 -1.83 -10.96 -8.41
C PHE A 403 -1.16 -12.00 -9.31
N CYS A 404 -0.20 -11.59 -10.13
CA CYS A 404 0.60 -12.55 -10.87
C CYS A 404 2.06 -12.15 -10.93
N ASN A 405 2.93 -13.16 -10.87
CA ASN A 405 4.37 -12.91 -10.91
C ASN A 405 4.85 -12.49 -12.30
N GLN A 406 4.17 -12.92 -13.35
CA GLN A 406 4.54 -12.63 -14.73
C GLN A 406 3.50 -11.72 -15.38
N THR A 407 2.66 -12.28 -16.25
CA THR A 407 1.82 -11.49 -17.13
C THR A 407 0.37 -11.51 -16.67
N PHE A 408 -0.26 -10.34 -16.63
CA PHE A 408 -1.71 -10.21 -16.68
C PHE A 408 -2.11 -9.82 -18.10
N GLU A 409 -2.70 -10.75 -18.84
CA GLU A 409 -3.21 -10.52 -20.19
C GLU A 409 -4.70 -10.23 -20.14
N ILE A 410 -5.10 -9.09 -20.68
CA ILE A 410 -6.49 -8.69 -20.84
C ILE A 410 -6.88 -8.91 -22.30
N GLY A 411 -7.77 -9.87 -22.50
CA GLY A 411 -8.36 -10.19 -23.79
C GLY A 411 -9.05 -8.99 -24.43
N LYS A 412 -9.24 -9.05 -25.74
CA LYS A 412 -9.92 -7.97 -26.47
C LYS A 412 -11.38 -7.83 -26.03
N SER A 413 -11.89 -6.59 -26.04
CA SER A 413 -13.25 -6.22 -25.60
C SER A 413 -13.63 -6.82 -24.23
N SER A 414 -12.63 -6.96 -23.35
CA SER A 414 -12.78 -7.48 -21.99
C SER A 414 -12.66 -6.34 -21.01
N ILE A 415 -13.35 -6.46 -19.88
CA ILE A 415 -13.37 -5.45 -18.82
C ILE A 415 -12.84 -6.10 -17.55
N PHE A 416 -11.76 -5.57 -17.01
CA PHE A 416 -11.32 -5.92 -15.66
C PHE A 416 -11.72 -4.78 -14.71
N GLN A 417 -12.37 -5.11 -13.61
CA GLN A 417 -12.77 -4.19 -12.54
C GLN A 417 -12.14 -4.63 -11.22
N GLY A 418 -11.47 -3.71 -10.52
CA GLY A 418 -10.78 -4.00 -9.26
C GLY A 418 -9.31 -3.63 -9.31
N ALA A 419 -8.45 -4.44 -8.71
CA ALA A 419 -7.03 -4.14 -8.59
C ALA A 419 -6.16 -5.29 -9.09
N VAL A 420 -5.18 -4.96 -9.93
CA VAL A 420 -4.19 -5.92 -10.45
C VAL A 420 -2.77 -5.51 -10.12
N HIS A 421 -2.00 -6.47 -9.62
CA HIS A 421 -0.54 -6.39 -9.49
C HIS A 421 0.10 -7.48 -10.36
N ALA A 422 0.94 -7.05 -11.30
CA ALA A 422 1.63 -7.94 -12.23
C ALA A 422 3.04 -7.43 -12.54
N ASN A 423 3.89 -8.29 -13.08
CA ASN A 423 5.14 -7.82 -13.70
C ASN A 423 4.85 -7.10 -15.02
N LEU A 424 4.00 -7.68 -15.88
CA LEU A 424 3.58 -7.09 -17.14
C LEU A 424 2.05 -7.09 -17.21
N ILE A 425 1.45 -5.95 -17.53
CA ILE A 425 0.03 -5.87 -17.91
C ILE A 425 -0.06 -5.68 -19.41
N THR A 426 -0.78 -6.55 -20.11
CA THR A 426 -0.87 -6.47 -21.57
C THR A 426 -2.28 -6.61 -22.13
N ASN A 427 -2.56 -5.86 -23.20
CA ASN A 427 -3.73 -6.00 -24.05
C ASN A 427 -3.23 -6.17 -25.51
N PRO A 428 -2.96 -7.41 -25.95
CA PRO A 428 -2.16 -7.66 -27.15
C PRO A 428 -2.89 -7.39 -28.47
N SER A 429 -4.19 -7.14 -28.47
CA SER A 429 -4.95 -6.96 -29.72
C SER A 429 -6.19 -6.08 -29.55
N PRO A 430 -6.50 -5.22 -30.55
CA PRO A 430 -7.74 -4.46 -30.58
C PRO A 430 -8.99 -5.36 -30.72
N PRO A 431 -10.19 -4.88 -30.33
CA PRO A 431 -10.49 -3.56 -29.73
C PRO A 431 -9.89 -3.39 -28.32
N LYS A 432 -9.83 -2.13 -27.85
CA LYS A 432 -9.32 -1.77 -26.53
C LYS A 432 -10.03 -2.59 -25.45
N ALA A 433 -9.27 -3.14 -24.51
CA ALA A 433 -9.81 -3.63 -23.25
C ALA A 433 -9.94 -2.46 -22.25
N GLU A 434 -10.66 -2.69 -21.16
CA GLU A 434 -10.85 -1.70 -20.12
C GLU A 434 -10.31 -2.23 -18.79
N LEU A 435 -9.52 -1.40 -18.10
CA LEU A 435 -8.97 -1.65 -16.78
C LEU A 435 -9.53 -0.60 -15.83
N TRP A 436 -10.50 -0.99 -15.02
CA TRP A 436 -11.18 -0.12 -14.06
C TRP A 436 -10.69 -0.39 -12.64
N MET A 437 -10.14 0.63 -12.00
CA MET A 437 -9.94 0.61 -10.56
C MET A 437 -11.28 0.77 -9.84
N GLU A 438 -11.51 -0.10 -8.88
CA GLU A 438 -12.62 -0.02 -7.94
C GLU A 438 -12.53 1.26 -7.08
N GLU A 439 -13.64 1.99 -6.92
CA GLU A 439 -13.65 3.21 -6.11
C GLU A 439 -13.43 2.87 -4.63
N GLY A 440 -12.50 3.60 -4.00
CA GLY A 440 -12.13 3.35 -2.61
C GLY A 440 -11.53 1.97 -2.38
N MET A 441 -10.94 1.36 -3.41
CA MET A 441 -10.19 0.13 -3.26
C MET A 441 -9.06 0.29 -2.25
N ALA A 442 -8.93 -0.68 -1.36
CA ALA A 442 -7.99 -0.64 -0.25
C ALA A 442 -7.74 -2.05 0.27
N ALA A 443 -6.67 -2.22 1.05
CA ALA A 443 -6.26 -3.51 1.61
C ALA A 443 -7.31 -4.19 2.53
N TYR A 444 -8.35 -3.49 2.98
CA TYR A 444 -9.44 -4.10 3.76
C TYR A 444 -10.57 -4.69 2.89
N LYS A 445 -10.66 -4.31 1.61
CA LYS A 445 -11.62 -4.88 0.64
C LYS A 445 -11.11 -6.17 -0.01
N VAL A 446 -9.81 -6.46 0.12
CA VAL A 446 -9.22 -7.68 -0.44
C VAL A 446 -9.30 -8.84 0.55
N PRO A 447 -9.38 -10.09 0.06
CA PRO A 447 -9.48 -11.26 0.94
C PRO A 447 -8.25 -11.46 1.84
N GLU A 448 -8.45 -12.18 2.95
CA GLU A 448 -7.35 -12.51 3.88
C GLU A 448 -6.28 -13.36 3.20
N GLY A 449 -5.02 -12.91 3.27
CA GLY A 449 -3.86 -13.60 2.71
C GLY A 449 -3.28 -12.95 1.46
N MET A 450 -3.92 -11.91 0.93
CA MET A 450 -3.39 -11.23 -0.26
C MET A 450 -1.97 -10.69 -0.03
N PRO A 451 -1.06 -10.82 -1.02
CA PRO A 451 0.28 -10.28 -0.91
C PRO A 451 0.25 -8.78 -0.61
N GLY A 452 1.12 -8.28 0.27
CA GLY A 452 1.17 -6.83 0.55
C GLY A 452 0.19 -6.35 1.61
N THR A 453 -0.71 -7.23 2.09
CA THR A 453 -1.70 -6.86 3.12
C THR A 453 -1.18 -7.15 4.52
N ALA A 454 -1.83 -6.57 5.53
CA ALA A 454 -1.57 -6.91 6.95
C ALA A 454 -1.81 -8.40 7.26
N THR A 455 -2.50 -9.11 6.37
CA THR A 455 -2.83 -10.54 6.50
C THR A 455 -1.97 -11.45 5.63
N ASP A 456 -0.95 -10.90 4.96
CA ASP A 456 0.06 -11.67 4.22
C ASP A 456 0.66 -12.73 5.16
N PRO A 457 0.64 -14.02 4.77
CA PRO A 457 1.06 -15.09 5.65
C PRO A 457 2.56 -15.06 6.01
N ARG A 458 3.38 -14.31 5.26
CA ARG A 458 4.81 -14.11 5.57
C ARG A 458 5.03 -13.12 6.73
N GLY A 459 3.97 -12.43 7.18
CA GLY A 459 3.97 -11.56 8.35
C GLY A 459 3.93 -10.07 8.03
N SER A 460 3.85 -9.26 9.09
CA SER A 460 3.58 -7.82 9.02
C SER A 460 4.64 -6.98 8.28
N ASN A 461 5.85 -7.51 8.09
CA ASN A 461 6.91 -6.80 7.36
C ASN A 461 6.61 -6.66 5.86
N PHE A 462 5.67 -7.45 5.35
CA PHE A 462 5.19 -7.39 3.97
C PHE A 462 3.82 -6.72 3.86
N GLY A 463 3.24 -6.25 4.97
CA GLY A 463 1.91 -5.68 5.02
C GLY A 463 1.90 -4.17 5.18
N GLY A 464 1.11 -3.48 4.38
CA GLY A 464 0.83 -2.04 4.54
C GLY A 464 1.16 -1.22 3.29
N GLY A 465 0.50 -0.07 3.17
CA GLY A 465 0.79 0.88 2.10
C GLY A 465 2.21 1.42 2.18
N VAL A 466 2.78 1.79 1.03
CA VAL A 466 4.13 2.33 0.94
C VAL A 466 4.09 3.80 1.39
N VAL A 467 4.78 4.11 2.49
CA VAL A 467 5.03 5.50 2.93
C VAL A 467 6.28 5.99 2.22
N ILE A 468 6.13 7.02 1.41
CA ILE A 468 7.18 7.55 0.55
C ILE A 468 7.65 8.87 1.15
N PRO A 469 8.85 8.92 1.75
CA PRO A 469 9.36 10.15 2.33
C PRO A 469 9.61 11.18 1.21
N GLY A 470 8.92 12.32 1.28
CA GLY A 470 9.22 13.48 0.46
C GLY A 470 10.20 14.43 1.18
N THR A 471 10.24 15.68 0.75
CA THR A 471 11.25 16.64 1.17
C THR A 471 11.15 16.97 2.65
N TRP A 472 12.28 16.85 3.35
CA TRP A 472 12.41 17.21 4.76
C TRP A 472 12.81 18.69 4.89
N SER A 473 12.17 19.43 5.79
CA SER A 473 12.54 20.81 6.08
C SER A 473 12.39 21.15 7.56
N ARG A 474 13.40 21.85 8.10
CA ARG A 474 13.28 22.57 9.37
C ARG A 474 12.56 23.89 9.07
N ILE A 475 11.46 24.13 9.76
CA ILE A 475 10.69 25.38 9.64
C ILE A 475 10.82 26.14 10.95
N GLN A 476 11.26 27.40 10.87
CA GLN A 476 11.40 28.30 12.02
C GLN A 476 10.06 28.90 12.42
#